data_AF-A0A950INL2-F1
#
_entry.id   AF-A0A950INL2-F1
#
_cell.length_a   1.000
_cell.length_b   1.000
_cell.length_c   1.000
_cell.angle_alpha   90.00
_cell.angle_beta   90.00
_cell.angle_gamma   90.00
#
_symmetry.space_group_name_H-M   'P 1'
#
loop_
_entity.id
_entity.type
_entity.pdbx_description
1 polymer ?
#
loop_
_entity_poly.entity_id
_entity_poly.type
_entity_poly.pdbx_seq_one_letter_code
_entity_poly.pdbx_strand_id
1 'polypeptide(L)'
;MATGNETSGNDTDSDTVVVRREQKLKPPPMYQVILLNDDYTPMEFVVAIVQEYFNKDRETATQIMLQVHRDGKGLCGVYPKDIASTKVELVLTHARKAGHPLQCVMEEV
;
A
#
# COMPACT_ATOMS: atom_id res chain seq x y z
N MET A 1 -4.07 -44.95 -68.91
CA MET A 1 -3.19 -43.77 -68.83
C MET A 1 -4.04 -42.67 -68.21
N ALA A 2 -3.88 -42.39 -66.91
CA ALA A 2 -3.21 -41.19 -66.35
C ALA A 2 -3.89 -39.89 -66.83
N THR A 3 -4.29 -38.88 -66.04
CA THR A 3 -4.16 -38.44 -64.63
C THR A 3 -4.93 -37.11 -64.55
N GLY A 4 -5.38 -36.66 -63.37
CA GLY A 4 -5.70 -35.23 -63.14
C GLY A 4 -6.75 -34.96 -62.07
N ASN A 5 -6.29 -34.58 -60.87
CA ASN A 5 -7.05 -34.28 -59.66
C ASN A 5 -6.73 -32.84 -59.22
N GLU A 6 -7.72 -31.94 -59.09
CA GLU A 6 -7.64 -30.67 -58.32
C GLU A 6 -9.08 -30.22 -57.93
N THR A 7 -9.55 -30.49 -56.70
CA THR A 7 -9.66 -29.64 -55.48
C THR A 7 -10.66 -28.46 -55.49
N SER A 8 -11.51 -28.43 -54.45
CA SER A 8 -12.01 -27.27 -53.66
C SER A 8 -13.54 -27.28 -53.50
N GLY A 9 -14.15 -27.06 -52.33
CA GLY A 9 -13.63 -26.64 -51.04
C GLY A 9 -14.49 -27.23 -49.91
N ASN A 10 -13.82 -27.58 -48.82
CA ASN A 10 -14.46 -27.96 -47.58
C ASN A 10 -14.46 -26.71 -46.71
N ASP A 11 -15.56 -25.95 -46.71
CA ASP A 11 -15.74 -24.81 -45.82
C ASP A 11 -16.00 -25.34 -44.41
N THR A 12 -14.92 -25.74 -43.74
CA THR A 12 -14.94 -25.94 -42.30
C THR A 12 -14.67 -24.58 -41.69
N ASP A 13 -15.74 -23.83 -41.45
CA ASP A 13 -15.76 -22.65 -40.60
C ASP A 13 -15.20 -23.07 -39.23
N SER A 14 -13.91 -22.80 -39.04
CA SER A 14 -13.20 -23.12 -37.81
C SER A 14 -13.59 -22.04 -36.81
N ASP A 15 -14.70 -22.27 -36.11
CA ASP A 15 -15.13 -21.47 -34.97
C ASP A 15 -14.06 -21.54 -33.88
N THR A 16 -13.12 -20.60 -33.94
CA THR A 16 -12.07 -20.45 -32.92
C THR A 16 -12.70 -19.92 -31.65
N VAL A 17 -13.12 -20.83 -30.78
CA VAL A 17 -13.56 -20.51 -29.42
C VAL A 17 -12.38 -19.94 -28.64
N VAL A 18 -12.34 -18.61 -28.49
CA VAL A 18 -11.36 -17.93 -27.64
C VAL A 18 -11.72 -18.17 -26.19
N VAL A 19 -11.08 -19.17 -25.56
CA VAL A 19 -11.20 -19.41 -24.12
C VAL A 19 -10.48 -18.29 -23.38
N ARG A 20 -11.24 -17.33 -22.85
CA ARG A 20 -10.73 -16.26 -21.99
C ARG A 20 -10.24 -16.87 -20.67
N ARG A 21 -8.92 -17.13 -20.56
CA ARG A 21 -8.31 -17.49 -19.27
C ARG A 21 -8.39 -16.29 -18.33
N GLU A 22 -9.14 -16.43 -17.25
CA GLU A 22 -9.07 -15.49 -16.13
C GLU A 22 -7.69 -15.62 -15.48
N GLN A 23 -6.79 -14.68 -15.79
CA GLN A 23 -5.54 -14.54 -15.06
C GLN A 23 -5.87 -14.02 -13.65
N LYS A 24 -5.68 -14.87 -12.63
CA LYS A 24 -5.79 -14.46 -11.23
C LYS A 24 -4.60 -13.54 -10.90
N LEU A 25 -4.84 -12.23 -10.88
CA LEU A 25 -3.86 -11.25 -10.42
C LEU A 25 -3.59 -11.46 -8.93
N LYS A 26 -2.32 -11.44 -8.53
CA LYS A 26 -1.95 -11.48 -7.11
C LYS A 26 -2.41 -10.17 -6.43
N PRO A 27 -2.95 -10.24 -5.21
CA PRO A 27 -3.27 -9.03 -4.46
C PRO A 27 -1.99 -8.21 -4.18
N PRO A 28 -2.10 -6.87 -4.05
CA PRO A 28 -0.95 -6.03 -3.75
C PRO A 28 -0.35 -6.37 -2.38
N PRO A 29 0.97 -6.25 -2.20
CA PRO A 29 1.61 -6.43 -0.90
C PRO A 29 1.15 -5.34 0.07
N MET A 30 0.94 -5.74 1.33
CA MET A 30 0.49 -4.87 2.41
C MET A 30 1.69 -4.44 3.25
N TYR A 31 1.64 -3.21 3.75
CA TYR A 31 2.70 -2.57 4.51
C TYR A 31 2.13 -1.95 5.78
N GLN A 32 2.84 -2.15 6.88
CA GLN A 32 2.63 -1.48 8.15
C GLN A 32 3.23 -0.09 8.07
N VAL A 33 2.56 0.95 8.56
CA VAL A 33 3.13 2.30 8.74
C VAL A 33 3.32 2.58 10.22
N ILE A 34 4.55 2.92 10.60
CA ILE A 34 5.02 2.94 11.99
C ILE A 34 5.69 4.28 12.28
N LEU A 35 5.34 4.90 13.41
CA LEU A 35 6.08 6.02 13.97
C LEU A 35 7.15 5.52 14.93
N LEU A 36 8.32 6.17 14.93
CA LEU A 36 9.44 5.85 15.81
C LEU A 36 9.63 6.95 16.86
N ASN A 37 10.05 6.55 18.06
CA ASN A 37 10.30 7.47 19.17
C ASN A 37 11.53 8.34 18.93
N ASP A 38 11.46 9.56 19.47
CA ASP A 38 12.57 10.50 19.58
C ASP A 38 12.34 11.43 20.79
N ASP A 39 13.39 12.10 21.26
CA ASP A 39 13.34 12.91 22.48
C ASP A 39 12.91 14.38 22.26
N TYR A 40 12.60 14.79 21.03
CA TYR A 40 12.41 16.20 20.67
C TYR A 40 11.03 16.53 20.09
N THR A 41 10.32 15.55 19.53
CA THR A 41 8.99 15.74 18.96
C THR A 41 7.94 15.83 20.07
N PRO A 42 7.15 16.91 20.17
CA PRO A 42 6.12 17.04 21.20
C PRO A 42 5.03 15.97 21.10
N MET A 43 4.56 15.46 22.24
CA MET A 43 3.49 14.44 22.29
C MET A 43 2.22 14.88 21.54
N GLU A 44 1.79 16.13 21.72
CA GLU A 44 0.60 16.65 21.02
C GLU A 44 0.81 16.76 19.50
N PHE A 45 2.05 16.96 19.04
CA PHE A 45 2.37 16.91 17.61
C PHE A 45 2.16 15.50 17.06
N VAL A 46 2.64 14.48 17.77
CA VAL A 46 2.43 13.07 17.39
C VAL A 46 0.93 12.74 17.34
N VAL A 47 0.14 13.17 18.33
CA VAL A 47 -1.32 12.98 18.32
C VAL A 47 -1.95 13.63 17.09
N ALA A 48 -1.59 14.88 16.78
CA ALA A 48 -2.10 15.60 15.60
C ALA A 48 -1.77 14.88 14.29
N ILE A 49 -0.52 14.40 14.13
CA ILE A 49 -0.09 13.59 12.98
C ILE A 49 -0.95 12.34 12.82
N VAL A 50 -1.20 11.63 13.92
CA VAL A 50 -1.98 10.38 13.90
C VAL A 50 -3.45 10.65 13.54
N GLN A 51 -4.03 11.74 14.03
CA GLN A 51 -5.40 12.14 13.66
C GLN A 51 -5.50 12.55 12.18
N GLU A 52 -4.59 13.42 11.72
CA GLU A 52 -4.64 14.00 10.37
C GLU A 52 -4.39 12.97 9.27
N TYR A 53 -3.34 12.16 9.41
CA TYR A 53 -2.88 11.28 8.33
C TYR A 53 -3.37 9.84 8.42
N PHE A 54 -3.85 9.40 9.59
CA PHE A 54 -4.29 8.01 9.79
C PHE A 54 -5.76 7.88 10.18
N ASN A 55 -6.50 9.00 10.19
CA ASN A 55 -7.93 9.07 10.46
C ASN A 55 -8.29 8.38 11.78
N LYS A 56 -7.45 8.53 12.80
CA LYS A 56 -7.74 8.06 14.15
C LYS A 56 -8.46 9.14 14.94
N ASP A 57 -9.39 8.74 15.79
CA ASP A 57 -9.90 9.63 16.82
C ASP A 57 -8.80 10.00 17.82
N ARG A 58 -9.07 11.01 18.66
CA ARG A 58 -8.07 11.53 19.61
C ARG A 58 -7.66 10.50 20.65
N GLU A 59 -8.58 9.64 21.09
CA GLU A 59 -8.28 8.61 22.09
C GLU A 59 -7.30 7.58 21.53
N THR A 60 -7.59 7.03 20.36
CA THR A 60 -6.74 6.08 19.65
C THR A 60 -5.39 6.71 19.30
N ALA A 61 -5.39 7.97 18.83
CA ALA A 61 -4.15 8.70 18.53
C ALA A 61 -3.28 8.88 19.78
N THR A 62 -3.89 9.16 20.93
CA THR A 62 -3.19 9.28 22.22
C THR A 62 -2.60 7.94 22.64
N GLN A 63 -3.31 6.83 22.45
CA GLN A 63 -2.78 5.50 22.75
C GLN A 63 -1.59 5.13 21.86
N ILE A 64 -1.69 5.40 20.55
CA ILE A 64 -0.57 5.19 19.62
C ILE A 64 0.63 6.05 20.02
N MET A 65 0.42 7.32 20.35
CA MET A 65 1.48 8.21 20.82
C MET A 65 2.16 7.67 22.09
N LEU A 66 1.39 7.20 23.07
CA LEU A 66 1.94 6.60 24.29
C LEU A 66 2.74 5.33 23.99
N GLN A 67 2.29 4.53 23.01
CA GLN A 67 3.02 3.36 22.54
C GLN A 67 4.36 3.75 21.91
N VAL A 68 4.39 4.75 21.03
CA VAL A 68 5.63 5.29 20.47
C VAL A 68 6.58 5.69 21.60
N HIS A 69 6.10 6.48 22.55
CA HIS A 69 6.93 6.99 23.65
C HIS A 69 7.51 5.90 24.56
N ARG A 70 6.72 4.87 24.88
CA ARG A 70 7.10 3.82 25.85
C ARG A 70 7.85 2.66 25.21
N ASP A 71 7.41 2.24 24.02
CA ASP A 71 7.87 1.01 23.38
C ASP A 71 8.86 1.31 22.22
N GLY A 72 9.16 2.59 21.99
CA GLY A 72 10.07 3.05 20.94
C GLY A 72 9.44 3.13 19.55
N LYS A 73 8.24 2.56 19.36
CA LYS A 73 7.50 2.59 18.10
C LYS A 73 6.00 2.38 18.29
N GLY A 74 5.19 2.86 17.36
CA GLY A 74 3.73 2.68 17.36
C GLY A 74 3.17 2.46 15.97
N LEU A 75 2.27 1.47 15.83
CA LEU A 75 1.61 1.16 14.57
C LEU A 75 0.47 2.14 14.32
N CYS A 76 0.52 2.85 13.18
CA CYS A 76 -0.53 3.79 12.80
C CYS A 76 -1.59 3.17 11.89
N GLY A 77 -1.20 2.21 11.05
CA GLY A 77 -2.13 1.46 10.18
C GLY A 77 -1.41 0.53 9.20
N VAL A 78 -2.22 -0.27 8.47
CA VAL A 78 -1.74 -1.19 7.42
C VAL A 78 -2.40 -0.82 6.10
N TYR A 79 -1.61 -0.68 5.04
CA TYR A 79 -2.05 -0.18 3.75
C TYR A 79 -1.35 -0.89 2.59
N PRO A 80 -1.89 -0.89 1.36
CA PRO A 80 -1.13 -1.23 0.16
C PRO A 80 0.10 -0.33 0.02
N LYS A 81 1.16 -0.85 -0.61
CA LYS A 81 2.47 -0.17 -0.76
C LYS A 81 2.38 1.32 -1.11
N ASP A 82 1.61 1.68 -2.14
CA ASP A 82 1.54 3.06 -2.64
C ASP A 82 0.89 4.02 -1.64
N ILE A 83 -0.14 3.54 -0.93
CA ILE A 83 -0.80 4.31 0.14
C ILE A 83 0.13 4.45 1.34
N ALA A 84 0.81 3.37 1.74
CA ALA A 84 1.79 3.41 2.83
C ALA A 84 2.92 4.41 2.53
N SER A 85 3.50 4.35 1.33
CA SER A 85 4.56 5.25 0.87
C SER A 85 4.11 6.72 0.92
N THR A 86 2.91 7.01 0.42
CA THR A 86 2.34 8.36 0.42
C THR A 86 2.15 8.88 1.84
N LYS A 87 1.62 8.06 2.75
CA LYS A 87 1.43 8.46 4.16
C LYS A 87 2.76 8.73 4.86
N VAL A 88 3.76 7.89 4.64
CA VAL A 88 5.12 8.11 5.18
C VAL A 88 5.68 9.46 4.70
N GLU A 89 5.63 9.74 3.39
CA GLU A 89 6.14 10.99 2.82
C GLU A 89 5.42 12.23 3.38
N LEU A 90 4.09 12.18 3.51
CA LEU A 90 3.30 13.27 4.08
C LEU A 90 3.70 13.58 5.53
N VAL A 91 3.82 12.54 6.36
CA VAL A 91 4.21 12.68 7.78
C VAL A 91 5.61 13.26 7.90
N LEU A 92 6.59 12.70 7.16
CA LEU A 92 7.97 13.17 7.20
C LEU A 92 8.09 14.62 6.71
N THR A 93 7.33 14.98 5.68
CA THR A 93 7.30 16.35 5.16
C THR A 93 6.71 17.33 6.17
N HIS A 94 5.63 16.97 6.84
CA HIS A 94 5.02 17.82 7.89
C HIS A 94 5.99 17.97 9.07
N ALA A 95 6.54 16.86 9.59
CA ALA A 95 7.51 16.89 10.69
C ALA A 95 8.72 17.79 10.37
N ARG A 96 9.29 17.66 9.17
CA ARG A 96 10.41 18.50 8.73
C ARG A 96 10.04 19.98 8.66
N LYS A 97 8.85 20.31 8.11
CA LYS A 97 8.35 21.69 8.05
C LYS A 97 8.11 22.29 9.44
N ALA A 98 7.70 21.46 10.40
CA ALA A 98 7.51 21.85 11.79
C ALA A 98 8.81 21.87 12.62
N GLY A 99 9.95 21.42 12.05
CA GLY A 99 11.23 21.38 12.75
C GLY A 99 11.37 20.22 13.74
N HIS A 100 10.57 19.16 13.59
CA HIS A 100 10.61 17.97 14.45
C HIS A 100 11.36 16.82 13.75
N PRO A 101 12.20 16.05 14.47
CA PRO A 101 12.95 14.94 13.90
C PRO A 101 12.14 13.64 13.74
N LEU A 102 10.83 13.67 14.01
CA LEU A 102 9.91 12.54 13.96
C LEU A 102 10.15 11.66 12.72
N GLN A 103 10.40 10.37 12.97
CA GLN A 103 10.55 9.38 11.92
C GLN A 103 9.26 8.56 11.72
N CYS A 104 8.98 8.27 10.46
CA CYS A 104 7.87 7.45 10.00
C CYS A 104 8.41 6.47 8.95
N VAL A 105 8.13 5.18 9.12
CA VAL A 105 8.64 4.12 8.26
C VAL A 105 7.51 3.19 7.82
N MET A 106 7.76 2.41 6.77
CA MET A 106 6.87 1.31 6.38
C MET A 106 7.61 -0.01 6.23
N GLU A 107 6.99 -1.09 6.69
CA GLU A 107 7.54 -2.46 6.67
C GLU A 107 6.53 -3.39 6.01
N GLU A 108 6.99 -4.30 5.13
CA GLU A 108 6.13 -5.31 4.51
C GLU A 108 5.61 -6.28 5.57
N VAL A 109 4.34 -6.69 5.45
CA VAL A 109 3.67 -7.65 6.35
C VAL A 109 4.01 -9.08 5.97
#